data_AF-A0A1D2WIX2-F1
#
_entry.id   AF-A0A1D2WIX2-F1
#
_cell.length_a   1.000
_cell.length_b   1.000
_cell.length_c   1.000
_cell.angle_alpha   90.00
_cell.angle_beta   90.00
_cell.angle_gamma   90.00
#
_symmetry.space_group_name_H-M   'P 1'
#
loop_
_entity.id
_entity.type
_entity.pdbx_description
1 polymer ?
#
loop_
_entity_poly.entity_id
_entity_poly.type
_entity_poly.pdbx_seq_one_letter_code
_entity_poly.pdbx_strand_id
1 'polypeptide(L)'
;MKKTLGSHIFEDVPITSMAIVLVLFTISQLQHHSVFPDDWFPSQFAVSSFMILFCVWILSEIINFLFSRKNSQTTNKDKGSCWVIIAMVWSVLFIAFTLRGSETGIFGGNSQYSGLVLIAVGIILRKWSIWILEKYFTGQVQVREKAKLVTNGPYSYIRHPSYTEGMLSLIGIALSIGTWFGAFVAFILSLIAYQYRIHVEEEALQKAFGSEYEEYKNKTYKLFPGF
;
A
#
# COMPACT_ATOMS: atom_id res chain seq x y z
N MET A 1 -42.94 -0.71 -12.57
CA MET A 1 -42.40 -1.02 -13.90
C MET A 1 -40.90 -0.72 -13.90
N LYS A 2 -40.10 -1.78 -14.08
CA LYS A 2 -38.62 -1.92 -14.13
C LYS A 2 -37.73 -0.66 -14.06
N LYS A 3 -36.89 -0.59 -13.02
CA LYS A 3 -35.47 -0.17 -13.13
C LYS A 3 -34.59 -1.17 -12.37
N THR A 4 -34.13 -2.16 -13.13
CA THR A 4 -32.87 -2.90 -13.02
C THR A 4 -32.19 -2.99 -11.65
N LEU A 5 -32.60 -4.01 -10.89
CA LEU A 5 -31.78 -4.68 -9.89
C LEU A 5 -30.74 -5.53 -10.66
N GLY A 6 -29.54 -5.02 -10.92
CA GLY A 6 -28.60 -5.76 -11.77
C GLY A 6 -27.23 -5.14 -12.09
N SER A 7 -26.75 -4.14 -11.34
CA SER A 7 -25.41 -3.55 -11.58
C SER A 7 -24.47 -3.56 -10.37
N HIS A 8 -24.88 -4.11 -9.22
CA HIS A 8 -24.06 -4.12 -8.00
C HIS A 8 -23.42 -5.49 -7.68
N ILE A 9 -23.40 -6.43 -8.62
CA ILE A 9 -22.82 -7.77 -8.41
C ILE A 9 -21.49 -7.95 -9.17
N PHE A 10 -21.21 -7.13 -10.19
CA PHE A 10 -20.01 -7.27 -11.03
C PHE A 10 -18.87 -6.30 -10.72
N GLU A 11 -19.05 -5.33 -9.80
CA GLU A 11 -17.96 -4.42 -9.40
C GLU A 11 -17.14 -4.92 -8.21
N ASP A 12 -17.59 -5.99 -7.53
CA ASP A 12 -17.04 -6.43 -6.23
C ASP A 12 -16.23 -7.73 -6.25
N VAL A 13 -16.24 -8.45 -7.36
CA VAL A 13 -15.58 -9.76 -7.51
C VAL A 13 -14.11 -9.66 -7.96
N PRO A 14 -13.66 -8.73 -8.82
CA PRO A 14 -12.32 -8.87 -9.41
C PRO A 14 -11.19 -8.75 -8.39
N ILE A 15 -11.25 -7.80 -7.45
CA ILE A 15 -10.09 -7.45 -6.61
C ILE A 15 -9.88 -8.46 -5.48
N THR A 16 -10.95 -8.83 -4.77
CA THR A 16 -10.88 -9.85 -3.69
C THR A 16 -10.61 -11.22 -4.27
N SER A 17 -11.22 -11.58 -5.42
CA SER A 17 -10.91 -12.82 -6.10
C SER A 17 -9.49 -12.84 -6.67
N MET A 18 -8.94 -11.75 -7.21
CA MET A 18 -7.55 -11.69 -7.69
C MET A 18 -6.53 -11.77 -6.54
N ALA A 19 -6.80 -11.11 -5.41
CA ALA A 19 -5.94 -11.19 -4.23
C ALA A 19 -5.97 -12.60 -3.60
N ILE A 20 -7.15 -13.24 -3.57
CA ILE A 20 -7.29 -14.65 -3.17
C ILE A 20 -6.57 -15.56 -4.16
N VAL A 21 -6.70 -15.33 -5.47
CA VAL A 21 -5.97 -16.11 -6.50
C VAL A 21 -4.46 -15.93 -6.33
N LEU A 22 -3.95 -14.74 -5.99
CA LEU A 22 -2.54 -14.54 -5.69
C LEU A 22 -2.09 -15.22 -4.41
N VAL A 23 -2.88 -15.16 -3.35
CA VAL A 23 -2.57 -15.86 -2.09
C VAL A 23 -2.57 -17.36 -2.32
N LEU A 24 -3.58 -17.89 -3.03
CA LEU A 24 -3.66 -19.30 -3.41
C LEU A 24 -2.56 -19.70 -4.39
N PHE A 25 -2.19 -18.82 -5.33
CA PHE A 25 -1.06 -19.04 -6.22
C PHE A 25 0.23 -19.07 -5.43
N THR A 26 0.49 -18.10 -4.56
CA THR A 26 1.68 -18.06 -3.70
C THR A 26 1.75 -19.28 -2.77
N ILE A 27 0.63 -19.70 -2.17
CA ILE A 27 0.52 -20.93 -1.36
C ILE A 27 0.74 -22.19 -2.21
N SER A 28 0.17 -22.25 -3.41
CA SER A 28 0.37 -23.35 -4.36
C SER A 28 1.81 -23.43 -4.83
N GLN A 29 2.47 -22.29 -5.03
CA GLN A 29 3.88 -22.24 -5.38
C GLN A 29 4.75 -22.70 -4.20
N LEU A 30 4.43 -22.33 -2.94
CA LEU A 30 5.14 -22.80 -1.74
C LEU A 30 5.18 -24.34 -1.59
N GLN A 31 4.29 -25.08 -2.26
CA GLN A 31 4.25 -26.55 -2.25
C GLN A 31 5.14 -27.21 -3.32
N HIS A 32 5.63 -26.47 -4.32
CA HIS A 32 6.56 -26.98 -5.34
C HIS A 32 7.98 -26.45 -5.10
N HIS A 33 8.97 -27.33 -5.21
CA HIS A 33 10.31 -27.19 -4.61
C HIS A 33 11.21 -26.04 -5.08
N SER A 34 10.75 -25.13 -5.95
CA SER A 34 11.47 -23.89 -6.29
C SER A 34 10.53 -22.91 -7.03
N VAL A 35 9.84 -22.04 -6.28
CA VAL A 35 8.94 -21.01 -6.85
C VAL A 35 9.65 -20.03 -7.77
N PHE A 36 10.91 -19.77 -7.44
CA PHE A 36 11.80 -18.92 -8.20
C PHE A 36 12.95 -19.76 -8.74
N PRO A 37 13.51 -19.40 -9.90
CA PRO A 37 14.80 -19.94 -10.34
C PRO A 37 15.88 -19.77 -9.25
N ASP A 38 16.80 -20.73 -9.17
CA ASP A 38 17.78 -20.82 -8.06
C ASP A 38 18.70 -19.60 -7.94
N ASP A 39 18.85 -18.82 -9.01
CA ASP A 39 19.68 -17.62 -9.11
C ASP A 39 18.97 -16.33 -8.66
N TRP A 40 17.66 -16.39 -8.40
CA TRP A 40 16.88 -15.19 -8.09
C TRP A 40 17.18 -14.61 -6.71
N PHE A 41 17.47 -15.46 -5.73
CA PHE A 41 17.72 -15.08 -4.35
C PHE A 41 19.06 -15.64 -3.86
N PRO A 42 19.75 -14.95 -2.94
CA PRO A 42 21.08 -15.35 -2.50
C PRO A 42 21.09 -16.59 -1.60
N SER A 43 19.93 -16.97 -1.04
CA SER A 43 19.79 -18.12 -0.15
C SER A 43 18.34 -18.57 -0.03
N GLN A 44 18.13 -19.82 0.39
CA GLN A 44 16.79 -20.33 0.74
C GLN A 44 16.13 -19.50 1.85
N PHE A 45 16.93 -19.00 2.80
CA PHE A 45 16.44 -18.11 3.85
C PHE A 45 15.85 -16.81 3.29
N ALA A 46 16.50 -16.22 2.27
CA ALA A 46 15.99 -15.03 1.61
C ALA A 46 14.66 -15.29 0.88
N VAL A 47 14.53 -16.44 0.21
CA VAL A 47 13.27 -16.87 -0.45
C VAL A 47 12.15 -17.00 0.58
N SER A 48 12.36 -17.77 1.65
CA SER A 48 11.34 -17.97 2.68
C SER A 48 10.95 -16.66 3.38
N SER A 49 11.93 -15.80 3.68
CA SER A 49 11.68 -14.49 4.29
C SER A 49 10.87 -13.58 3.36
N PHE A 50 11.23 -13.54 2.07
CA PHE A 50 10.48 -12.79 1.07
C PHE A 50 9.02 -13.25 1.00
N MET A 51 8.79 -14.57 0.89
CA MET A 51 7.44 -15.12 0.80
C MET A 51 6.59 -14.79 2.01
N ILE A 52 7.14 -14.94 3.22
CA ILE A 52 6.44 -14.60 4.45
C ILE A 52 6.08 -13.10 4.47
N LEU A 53 7.06 -12.23 4.20
CA LEU A 53 6.84 -10.78 4.22
C LEU A 53 5.85 -10.34 3.13
N PHE A 54 5.92 -10.92 1.94
CA PHE A 54 5.01 -10.64 0.83
C PHE A 54 3.58 -11.09 1.13
N CYS A 55 3.40 -12.28 1.70
CA CYS A 55 2.10 -12.75 2.17
C CYS A 55 1.52 -11.85 3.27
N VAL A 56 2.34 -11.49 4.27
CA VAL A 56 1.93 -10.58 5.35
C VAL A 56 1.54 -9.22 4.78
N TRP A 57 2.30 -8.71 3.82
CA TRP A 57 2.01 -7.45 3.13
C TRP A 57 0.67 -7.51 2.40
N ILE A 58 0.44 -8.51 1.53
CA ILE A 58 -0.84 -8.70 0.83
C ILE A 58 -2.01 -8.81 1.80
N LEU A 59 -1.88 -9.65 2.83
CA LEU A 59 -2.92 -9.83 3.84
C LEU A 59 -3.24 -8.52 4.55
N SER A 60 -2.21 -7.72 4.88
CA SER A 60 -2.42 -6.41 5.49
C SER A 60 -3.20 -5.45 4.58
N GLU A 61 -2.91 -5.42 3.28
CA GLU A 61 -3.65 -4.59 2.32
C GLU A 61 -5.11 -5.05 2.17
N ILE A 62 -5.35 -6.35 2.12
CA ILE A 62 -6.71 -6.91 2.07
C ILE A 62 -7.49 -6.52 3.33
N ILE A 63 -6.90 -6.72 4.51
CA ILE A 63 -7.54 -6.36 5.80
C ILE A 63 -7.87 -4.88 5.81
N ASN A 64 -6.91 -4.01 5.49
CA ASN A 64 -7.10 -2.56 5.47
C ASN A 64 -8.21 -2.15 4.49
N PHE A 65 -8.24 -2.74 3.30
CA PHE A 65 -9.29 -2.50 2.31
C PHE A 65 -10.69 -2.89 2.83
N LEU A 66 -10.81 -4.06 3.45
CA LEU A 66 -12.07 -4.53 4.03
C LEU A 66 -12.54 -3.64 5.19
N PHE A 67 -11.62 -3.21 6.06
CA PHE A 67 -11.92 -2.29 7.16
C PHE A 67 -12.34 -0.90 6.66
N SER A 68 -11.63 -0.34 5.67
CA SER A 68 -12.01 0.92 5.03
C SER A 68 -13.40 0.85 4.41
N ARG A 69 -13.75 -0.27 3.75
CA ARG A 69 -15.09 -0.46 3.16
C ARG A 69 -16.20 -0.48 4.21
N LYS A 70 -16.00 -1.20 5.32
CA LYS A 70 -16.98 -1.28 6.42
C LYS A 70 -17.24 0.08 7.07
N ASN A 71 -16.23 0.95 7.13
CA ASN A 71 -16.33 2.30 7.67
C ASN A 71 -16.78 3.36 6.65
N SER A 72 -16.77 3.05 5.35
CA SER A 72 -17.21 3.96 4.27
C SER A 72 -18.73 4.02 4.12
N GLN A 73 -19.45 4.55 5.11
CA GLN A 73 -20.87 4.92 4.95
C GLN A 73 -21.06 6.36 4.44
N THR A 74 -19.99 7.13 4.18
CA THR A 74 -20.09 8.56 3.87
C THR A 74 -19.42 8.95 2.54
N THR A 75 -20.28 9.21 1.55
CA THR A 75 -20.02 9.93 0.30
C THR A 75 -19.03 9.31 -0.69
N ASN A 76 -19.61 8.78 -1.77
CA ASN A 76 -18.97 8.37 -3.01
C ASN A 76 -18.27 9.58 -3.69
N LYS A 77 -17.09 9.97 -3.20
CA LYS A 77 -16.25 11.07 -3.75
C LYS A 77 -14.86 10.60 -4.18
N ASP A 78 -14.64 9.31 -4.27
CA ASP A 78 -13.39 8.80 -4.82
C ASP A 78 -13.38 9.03 -6.34
N LYS A 79 -12.56 9.97 -6.81
CA LYS A 79 -12.39 10.31 -8.24
C LYS A 79 -11.59 9.23 -8.99
N GLY A 80 -11.84 7.95 -8.72
CA GLY A 80 -11.11 6.81 -9.29
C GLY A 80 -9.67 6.65 -8.77
N SER A 81 -9.30 7.35 -7.70
CA SER A 81 -7.92 7.35 -7.21
C SER A 81 -7.50 6.03 -6.55
N CYS A 82 -8.44 5.26 -5.98
CA CYS A 82 -8.17 3.88 -5.56
C CYS A 82 -7.76 2.98 -6.73
N TRP A 83 -8.43 3.09 -7.89
CA TRP A 83 -8.08 2.30 -9.07
C TRP A 83 -6.69 2.64 -9.60
N VAL A 84 -6.28 3.91 -9.52
CA VAL A 84 -4.92 4.34 -9.86
C VAL A 84 -3.89 3.67 -8.95
N ILE A 85 -4.14 3.60 -7.64
CA ILE A 85 -3.23 2.92 -6.69
C ILE A 85 -3.14 1.42 -6.99
N ILE A 86 -4.29 0.77 -7.22
CA ILE A 86 -4.32 -0.66 -7.56
C ILE A 86 -3.53 -0.91 -8.84
N ALA A 87 -3.82 -0.16 -9.92
CA ALA A 87 -3.12 -0.26 -11.18
C ALA A 87 -1.61 0.00 -11.02
N MET A 88 -1.23 0.98 -10.20
CA MET A 88 0.17 1.28 -9.90
C MET A 88 0.87 0.10 -9.22
N VAL A 89 0.29 -0.45 -8.16
CA VAL A 89 0.85 -1.60 -7.44
C VAL A 89 1.08 -2.78 -8.40
N TRP A 90 0.07 -3.14 -9.19
CA TRP A 90 0.18 -4.24 -10.16
C TRP A 90 1.23 -3.97 -11.23
N SER A 91 1.29 -2.73 -11.73
CA SER A 91 2.28 -2.32 -12.72
C SER A 91 3.70 -2.43 -12.16
N VAL A 92 3.91 -1.96 -10.92
CA VAL A 92 5.20 -2.04 -10.23
C VAL A 92 5.63 -3.50 -10.03
N LEU A 93 4.73 -4.36 -9.54
CA LEU A 93 5.03 -5.79 -9.37
C LEU A 93 5.38 -6.43 -10.71
N PHE A 94 4.52 -6.25 -11.73
CA PHE A 94 4.75 -6.81 -13.06
C PHE A 94 6.09 -6.35 -13.66
N ILE A 95 6.42 -5.06 -13.58
CA ILE A 95 7.68 -4.52 -14.08
C ILE A 95 8.88 -5.10 -13.29
N ALA A 96 8.79 -5.18 -11.96
CA ALA A 96 9.88 -5.71 -11.16
C ALA A 96 10.17 -7.20 -11.50
N PHE A 97 9.14 -8.03 -11.62
CA PHE A 97 9.28 -9.44 -11.99
C PHE A 97 9.82 -9.64 -13.42
N THR A 98 9.36 -8.83 -14.38
CA THR A 98 9.83 -8.89 -15.77
C THR A 98 11.27 -8.39 -15.93
N LEU A 99 11.67 -7.35 -15.19
CA LEU A 99 13.06 -6.87 -15.16
C LEU A 99 14.00 -7.92 -14.57
N ARG A 100 13.56 -8.64 -13.52
CA ARG A 100 14.35 -9.74 -12.96
C ARG A 100 14.53 -10.87 -13.97
N GLY A 101 13.45 -11.31 -14.63
CA GLY A 101 13.51 -12.38 -15.63
C GLY A 101 14.25 -12.02 -16.92
N SER A 102 14.44 -10.74 -17.21
CA SER A 102 15.20 -10.25 -18.37
C SER A 102 16.63 -9.81 -18.02
N GLU A 103 17.08 -10.09 -16.79
CA GLU A 103 18.41 -9.72 -16.26
C GLU A 103 18.79 -8.24 -16.43
N THR A 104 17.80 -7.37 -16.59
CA THR A 104 18.02 -5.95 -16.89
C THR A 104 18.02 -5.13 -15.61
N GLY A 105 19.11 -4.40 -15.35
CA GLY A 105 19.20 -3.55 -14.15
C GLY A 105 19.13 -4.36 -12.86
N ILE A 106 19.76 -5.54 -12.85
CA ILE A 106 19.79 -6.44 -11.70
C ILE A 106 21.02 -6.20 -10.83
N PHE A 107 20.91 -6.61 -9.57
CA PHE A 107 22.04 -6.85 -8.68
C PHE A 107 21.75 -8.13 -7.90
N GLY A 108 22.79 -8.89 -7.58
CA GLY A 108 22.67 -10.13 -6.81
C GLY A 108 23.36 -10.05 -5.45
N GLY A 109 23.13 -11.06 -4.63
CA GLY A 109 23.87 -11.27 -3.40
C GLY A 109 23.26 -10.56 -2.19
N ASN A 110 24.12 -10.22 -1.22
CA ASN A 110 23.68 -9.79 0.10
C ASN A 110 22.95 -8.44 0.13
N SER A 111 23.06 -7.62 -0.92
CA SER A 111 22.30 -6.37 -1.03
C SER A 111 20.79 -6.62 -1.12
N GLN A 112 20.33 -7.81 -1.54
CA GLN A 112 18.91 -8.16 -1.59
C GLN A 112 18.26 -8.20 -0.19
N TYR A 113 19.04 -8.45 0.87
CA TYR A 113 18.54 -8.39 2.25
C TYR A 113 18.08 -6.98 2.65
N SER A 114 18.64 -5.93 2.04
CA SER A 114 18.16 -4.56 2.27
C SER A 114 16.70 -4.40 1.84
N GLY A 115 16.29 -5.05 0.75
CA GLY A 115 14.90 -5.07 0.30
C GLY A 115 13.97 -5.73 1.33
N LEU A 116 14.38 -6.87 1.90
CA LEU A 116 13.60 -7.55 2.94
C LEU A 116 13.42 -6.67 4.19
N VAL A 117 14.49 -5.98 4.61
CA VAL A 117 14.42 -5.02 5.73
C VAL A 117 13.44 -3.89 5.42
N LEU A 118 13.48 -3.34 4.19
CA LEU A 118 12.56 -2.27 3.79
C LEU A 118 11.09 -2.71 3.78
N ILE A 119 10.79 -3.93 3.33
CA ILE A 119 9.43 -4.48 3.40
C ILE A 119 8.98 -4.59 4.86
N ALA A 120 9.81 -5.16 5.73
CA ALA A 120 9.49 -5.32 7.14
C ALA A 120 9.24 -3.97 7.83
N VAL A 121 10.12 -2.99 7.59
CA VAL A 121 9.96 -1.62 8.12
C VAL A 121 8.68 -0.98 7.59
N GLY A 122 8.38 -1.11 6.30
CA GLY A 122 7.15 -0.59 5.70
C GLY A 122 5.89 -1.15 6.36
N ILE A 123 5.84 -2.47 6.58
CA ILE A 123 4.72 -3.13 7.27
C ILE A 123 4.57 -2.63 8.71
N ILE A 124 5.68 -2.51 9.45
CA ILE A 124 5.67 -2.10 10.86
C ILE A 124 5.18 -0.66 11.00
N LEU A 125 5.73 0.26 10.21
CA LEU A 125 5.32 1.67 10.21
C LEU A 125 3.84 1.80 9.86
N ARG A 126 3.36 1.03 8.87
CA ARG A 126 1.94 1.01 8.49
C ARG A 126 1.01 0.55 9.60
N LYS A 127 1.38 -0.52 10.30
CA LYS A 127 0.63 -0.96 11.47
C LYS A 127 0.63 0.10 12.57
N TRP A 128 1.73 0.81 12.77
CA TRP A 128 1.80 1.90 13.75
C TRP A 128 0.87 3.07 13.37
N SER A 129 0.90 3.51 12.11
CA SER A 129 0.01 4.56 11.59
C SER A 129 -1.47 4.20 11.73
N ILE A 130 -1.85 2.96 11.37
CA ILE A 130 -3.22 2.47 11.51
C ILE A 130 -3.63 2.39 12.98
N TRP A 131 -2.78 1.85 13.86
CA TRP A 131 -3.07 1.75 15.29
C TRP A 131 -3.33 3.11 15.94
N ILE A 132 -2.54 4.12 15.56
CA ILE A 132 -2.77 5.51 15.99
C ILE A 132 -4.14 5.98 15.48
N LEU A 133 -4.42 5.81 14.19
CA LEU A 133 -5.69 6.23 13.61
C LEU A 133 -6.88 5.57 14.34
N GLU A 134 -6.84 4.24 14.53
CA GLU A 134 -7.88 3.50 15.25
C GLU A 134 -8.04 3.96 16.70
N LYS A 135 -6.95 4.17 17.44
CA LYS A 135 -7.00 4.63 18.84
C LYS A 135 -7.68 5.99 18.98
N TYR A 136 -7.41 6.92 18.05
CA TYR A 136 -8.00 8.25 18.08
C TYR A 136 -9.40 8.31 17.44
N PHE A 137 -9.74 7.40 16.53
CA PHE A 137 -11.11 7.26 15.98
C PHE A 137 -12.07 6.50 16.91
N THR A 138 -11.58 5.53 17.70
CA THR A 138 -12.41 4.70 18.58
C THR A 138 -12.64 5.30 19.97
N GLY A 139 -11.82 6.28 20.40
CA GLY A 139 -12.01 7.00 21.67
C GLY A 139 -13.24 7.91 21.74
N GLN A 140 -13.96 8.10 20.62
CA GLN A 140 -15.15 8.97 20.52
C GLN A 140 -16.33 8.29 19.82
N VAL A 141 -16.59 7.01 20.13
CA VAL A 141 -17.78 6.28 19.63
C VAL A 141 -19.11 6.83 20.20
N GLN A 142 -19.08 7.93 20.97
CA GLN A 142 -20.27 8.72 21.26
C GLN A 142 -20.16 10.06 20.54
N VAL A 143 -21.12 10.32 19.65
CA VAL A 143 -21.32 11.54 18.82
C VAL A 143 -20.62 11.51 17.44
N ARG A 144 -21.15 10.66 16.55
CA ARG A 144 -20.93 10.70 15.07
C ARG A 144 -21.53 11.97 14.42
N GLU A 145 -21.06 13.15 14.83
CA GLU A 145 -21.33 14.42 14.10
C GLU A 145 -20.11 15.33 13.95
N LYS A 146 -18.98 15.05 14.62
CA LYS A 146 -17.71 15.78 14.42
C LYS A 146 -16.55 14.81 14.40
N ALA A 147 -16.21 14.29 13.22
CA ALA A 147 -14.91 13.64 13.04
C ALA A 147 -13.82 14.64 13.47
N LYS A 148 -12.81 14.20 14.22
CA LYS A 148 -11.66 15.05 14.60
C LYS A 148 -10.49 14.76 13.68
N LEU A 149 -9.72 15.80 13.40
CA LEU A 149 -8.47 15.66 12.67
C LEU A 149 -7.43 14.98 13.58
N VAL A 150 -6.86 13.86 13.11
CA VAL A 150 -5.81 13.14 13.85
C VAL A 150 -4.46 13.74 13.51
N THR A 151 -3.77 14.28 14.52
CA THR A 151 -2.48 14.99 14.37
C THR A 151 -1.39 14.43 15.29
N ASN A 152 -1.61 13.24 15.88
CA ASN A 152 -0.70 12.60 16.83
C ASN A 152 0.13 11.47 16.18
N GLY A 153 1.24 11.10 16.82
CA GLY A 153 2.09 9.99 16.36
C GLY A 153 2.78 10.32 15.03
N PRO A 154 2.79 9.43 14.03
CA PRO A 154 3.41 9.72 12.74
C PRO A 154 2.75 10.91 12.02
N TYR A 155 1.46 11.15 12.29
CA TYR A 155 0.69 12.28 11.76
C TYR A 155 1.17 13.64 12.26
N SER A 156 1.91 13.73 13.37
CA SER A 156 2.46 15.02 13.82
C SER A 156 3.62 15.53 12.95
N TYR A 157 4.20 14.66 12.11
CA TYR A 157 5.33 15.00 11.24
C TYR A 157 4.95 14.91 9.76
N ILE A 158 4.20 13.88 9.36
CA ILE A 158 3.85 13.58 7.97
C ILE A 158 2.34 13.41 7.90
N ARG A 159 1.66 14.13 6.98
CA ARG A 159 0.19 14.06 6.86
C ARG A 159 -0.32 12.73 6.33
N HIS A 160 0.48 12.09 5.48
CA HIS A 160 0.09 10.84 4.81
C HIS A 160 1.14 9.73 4.97
N PRO A 161 1.41 9.29 6.20
CA PRO A 161 2.46 8.30 6.47
C PRO A 161 2.19 6.96 5.76
N SER A 162 0.91 6.59 5.61
CA SER A 162 0.47 5.39 4.90
C SER A 162 0.99 5.27 3.46
N TYR A 163 1.18 6.38 2.76
CA TYR A 163 1.69 6.37 1.39
C TYR A 163 3.21 6.22 1.35
N THR A 164 3.92 6.87 2.26
CA THR A 164 5.37 6.70 2.41
C THR A 164 5.71 5.25 2.74
N GLU A 165 4.93 4.62 3.62
CA GLU A 165 5.09 3.22 4.02
C GLU A 165 4.78 2.23 2.87
N GLY A 166 3.72 2.52 2.09
CA GLY A 166 3.37 1.74 0.90
C GLY A 166 4.47 1.81 -0.16
N MET A 167 4.99 3.01 -0.42
CA MET A 167 6.11 3.23 -1.33
C MET A 167 7.37 2.49 -0.86
N LEU A 168 7.69 2.54 0.44
CA LEU A 168 8.83 1.83 1.02
C LEU A 168 8.73 0.31 0.82
N SER A 169 7.52 -0.24 0.99
CA SER A 169 7.26 -1.67 0.81
C SER A 169 7.44 -2.10 -0.65
N LEU A 170 6.94 -1.31 -1.61
CA LEU A 170 7.08 -1.59 -3.04
C LEU A 170 8.55 -1.52 -3.52
N ILE A 171 9.30 -0.53 -3.03
CA ILE A 171 10.74 -0.42 -3.26
C ILE A 171 11.46 -1.65 -2.68
N GLY A 172 11.10 -2.03 -1.44
CA GLY A 172 11.66 -3.19 -0.76
C GLY A 172 11.42 -4.50 -1.52
N ILE A 173 10.21 -4.68 -2.08
CA ILE A 173 9.88 -5.84 -2.94
C ILE A 173 10.82 -5.90 -4.15
N ALA A 174 10.95 -4.82 -4.90
CA ALA A 174 11.81 -4.79 -6.09
C ALA A 174 13.30 -5.02 -5.76
N LEU A 175 13.79 -4.47 -4.64
CA LEU A 175 15.17 -4.70 -4.19
C LEU A 175 15.39 -6.14 -3.70
N SER A 176 14.40 -6.75 -3.05
CA SER A 176 14.53 -8.12 -2.52
C SER A 176 14.64 -9.15 -3.63
N ILE A 177 13.95 -8.95 -4.75
CA ILE A 177 14.10 -9.78 -5.96
C ILE A 177 15.34 -9.42 -6.79
N GLY A 178 16.14 -8.43 -6.36
CA GLY A 178 17.42 -8.09 -7.00
C GLY A 178 17.33 -7.11 -8.17
N THR A 179 16.34 -6.22 -8.21
CA THR A 179 16.15 -5.25 -9.30
C THR A 179 16.27 -3.81 -8.81
N TRP A 180 17.42 -3.15 -9.02
CA TRP A 180 17.58 -1.74 -8.63
C TRP A 180 16.77 -0.83 -9.54
N PHE A 181 16.68 -1.17 -10.84
CA PHE A 181 15.86 -0.40 -11.77
C PHE A 181 14.37 -0.56 -11.48
N GLY A 182 13.95 -1.76 -11.08
CA GLY A 182 12.59 -2.01 -10.59
C GLY A 182 12.27 -1.16 -9.35
N ALA A 183 13.21 -1.01 -8.43
CA ALA A 183 13.06 -0.15 -7.25
C ALA A 183 12.94 1.34 -7.62
N PHE A 184 13.70 1.80 -8.61
CA PHE A 184 13.56 3.16 -9.15
C PHE A 184 12.18 3.38 -9.79
N VAL A 185 11.72 2.45 -10.63
CA VAL A 185 10.37 2.50 -11.22
C VAL A 185 9.29 2.49 -10.13
N ALA A 186 9.45 1.64 -9.11
CA ALA A 186 8.55 1.58 -7.95
C ALA A 186 8.43 2.94 -7.26
N PHE A 187 9.56 3.61 -7.01
CA PHE A 187 9.58 4.95 -6.42
C PHE A 187 8.83 5.96 -7.29
N ILE A 188 9.15 6.06 -8.59
CA ILE A 188 8.55 7.05 -9.49
C ILE A 188 7.05 6.83 -9.67
N LEU A 189 6.62 5.60 -9.96
CA LEU A 189 5.20 5.30 -10.14
C LEU A 189 4.40 5.51 -8.85
N SER A 190 4.99 5.13 -7.71
CA SER A 190 4.36 5.37 -6.40
C SER A 190 4.20 6.85 -6.11
N LEU A 191 5.24 7.65 -6.37
CA LEU A 191 5.20 9.09 -6.14
C LEU A 191 4.09 9.76 -6.96
N ILE A 192 3.95 9.41 -8.24
CA ILE A 192 2.91 9.97 -9.12
C ILE A 192 1.51 9.56 -8.64
N ALA A 193 1.28 8.26 -8.41
CA ALA A 193 -0.02 7.75 -8.02
C ALA A 193 -0.46 8.27 -6.65
N TYR A 194 0.45 8.29 -5.66
CA TYR A 194 0.14 8.83 -4.34
C TYR A 194 -0.05 10.33 -4.36
N GLN A 195 0.67 11.09 -5.19
CA GLN A 195 0.41 12.53 -5.31
C GLN A 195 -1.02 12.83 -5.80
N TYR A 196 -1.50 12.05 -6.77
CA TYR A 196 -2.90 12.16 -7.24
C TYR A 196 -3.88 11.82 -6.12
N ARG A 197 -3.67 10.70 -5.41
CA ARG A 197 -4.54 10.30 -4.29
C ARG A 197 -4.56 11.34 -3.18
N ILE A 198 -3.39 11.79 -2.76
CA ILE A 198 -3.22 12.80 -1.72
C ILE A 198 -3.99 14.05 -2.10
N HIS A 199 -3.88 14.53 -3.35
CA HIS A 199 -4.61 15.72 -3.77
C HIS A 199 -6.14 15.57 -3.59
N VAL A 200 -6.70 14.42 -3.98
CA VAL A 200 -8.14 14.13 -3.77
C VAL A 200 -8.50 14.10 -2.29
N GLU A 201 -7.64 13.55 -1.44
CA GLU A 201 -7.86 13.50 0.01
C GLU A 201 -7.71 14.85 0.69
N GLU A 202 -6.69 15.64 0.35
CA GLU A 202 -6.50 16.99 0.90
C GLU A 202 -7.66 17.92 0.49
N GLU A 203 -8.22 17.77 -0.72
CA GLU A 203 -9.45 18.50 -1.12
C GLU A 203 -10.65 18.14 -0.24
N ALA A 204 -10.79 16.86 0.11
CA ALA A 204 -11.87 16.39 0.97
C ALA A 204 -11.68 16.86 2.42
N LEU A 205 -10.45 16.79 2.94
CA LEU A 205 -10.08 17.25 4.28
C LEU A 205 -10.25 18.77 4.41
N GLN A 206 -9.82 19.55 3.41
CA GLN A 206 -10.02 21.00 3.40
C GLN A 206 -11.51 21.36 3.44
N LYS A 207 -12.37 20.63 2.70
CA LYS A 207 -13.83 20.85 2.72
C LYS A 207 -14.47 20.47 4.05
N ALA A 208 -13.92 19.47 4.75
CA ALA A 208 -14.46 18.98 6.01
C ALA A 208 -14.00 19.80 7.23
N PHE A 209 -12.74 20.26 7.24
CA PHE A 209 -12.08 20.83 8.42
C PHE A 209 -11.64 22.29 8.25
N GLY A 210 -11.65 22.83 7.03
CA GLY A 210 -11.36 24.25 6.77
C GLY A 210 -10.00 24.70 7.33
N SER A 211 -10.03 25.71 8.20
CA SER A 211 -8.84 26.32 8.79
C SER A 211 -8.05 25.40 9.72
N GLU A 212 -8.70 24.43 10.38
CA GLU A 212 -8.02 23.44 11.24
C GLU A 212 -7.04 22.59 10.41
N TYR A 213 -7.46 22.22 9.19
CA TYR A 213 -6.60 21.48 8.28
C TYR A 213 -5.48 22.33 7.69
N GLU A 214 -5.75 23.61 7.44
CA GLU A 214 -4.73 24.55 6.96
C GLU A 214 -3.60 24.74 7.98
N GLU A 215 -3.95 24.90 9.26
CA GLU A 215 -2.96 24.98 10.34
C GLU A 215 -2.15 23.68 10.47
N TYR A 216 -2.82 22.53 10.36
CA TYR A 216 -2.15 21.23 10.36
C TYR A 216 -1.18 21.08 9.18
N LYS A 217 -1.59 21.54 7.98
CA LYS A 217 -0.76 21.52 6.77
C LYS A 217 0.52 22.33 6.93
N ASN A 218 0.47 23.45 7.63
CA ASN A 218 1.64 24.31 7.85
C ASN A 218 2.66 23.73 8.84
N LYS A 219 2.27 22.75 9.67
CA LYS A 219 3.13 22.14 10.70
C LYS A 219 3.72 20.79 10.30
N THR A 220 3.38 20.28 9.12
CA THR A 220 3.67 18.90 8.72
C THR A 220 4.20 18.81 7.29
N TYR A 221 4.92 17.74 6.99
CA TYR A 221 5.31 17.36 5.63
C TYR A 221 4.20 16.56 4.96
N LYS A 222 4.19 16.48 3.62
CA LYS A 222 3.17 15.71 2.91
C LYS A 222 3.51 14.22 2.94
N LEU A 223 4.73 13.87 2.54
CA LEU A 223 5.23 12.48 2.46
C LEU A 223 6.53 12.28 3.25
N PHE A 224 7.50 13.18 3.09
CA PHE A 224 8.78 13.18 3.81
C PHE A 224 9.39 14.59 3.78
N PRO A 225 10.43 14.90 4.57
CA PRO A 225 11.02 16.23 4.58
C PRO A 225 11.41 16.70 3.16
N GLY A 226 10.81 17.80 2.72
CA GLY A 226 11.01 18.36 1.38
C GLY A 226 10.02 17.93 0.30
N PHE A 227 9.04 17.05 0.59
CA PHE A 227 8.00 16.60 -0.35
C PHE A 227 6.60 16.46 0.26
#